data_AF-A1R5N9-F1
#
_entry.id   AF-A1R5N9-F1
#
_cell.length_a   1.000
_cell.length_b   1.000
_cell.length_c   1.000
_cell.angle_alpha   90.00
_cell.angle_beta   90.00
_cell.angle_gamma   90.00
#
_symmetry.space_group_name_H-M   'P 1'
#
loop_
_entity.id
_entity.type
_entity.pdbx_description
1 polymer ?
#
loop_
_entity_poly.entity_id
_entity_poly.type
_entity_poly.pdbx_seq_one_letter_code
_entity_poly.pdbx_strand_id
1 'polypeptide(L)'
;MSGIIRAYKRDDEGVLHFREAWYDDEDQQFVVNHGVVGHQSKTDEANVDDDSAVDGLMAAFAAQCEEDGYAEIPESEQFWVVAQIALKTKDGTERDRHLERKAKAALTGELAWRGLGIVDRSEIGNGHLNIFCLCPDVNKAVNAIKICVRGEDLDFTKLTVAAAPHSDPTAFRVKHSPKQGVGFTL
;
A
#
# COMPACT_ATOMS: atom_id res chain seq x y z
N MET A 1 -4.48 -8.25 -20.42
CA MET A 1 -3.95 -7.47 -19.28
C MET A 1 -4.71 -8.00 -18.06
N SER A 2 -4.18 -9.05 -17.45
CA SER A 2 -4.69 -9.61 -16.21
C SER A 2 -4.39 -8.60 -15.09
N GLY A 3 -5.39 -7.81 -14.71
CA GLY A 3 -5.27 -6.91 -13.55
C GLY A 3 -5.15 -7.71 -12.25
N ILE A 4 -4.78 -7.06 -11.16
CA ILE A 4 -4.84 -7.66 -9.83
C ILE A 4 -6.27 -7.58 -9.29
N ILE A 5 -6.81 -8.69 -8.75
CA ILE A 5 -8.03 -8.66 -7.93
C ILE A 5 -7.60 -8.49 -6.49
N ARG A 6 -8.25 -7.56 -5.77
CA ARG A 6 -8.01 -7.30 -4.36
C ARG A 6 -9.33 -7.18 -3.63
N ALA A 7 -9.54 -8.04 -2.64
CA ALA A 7 -10.78 -8.11 -1.88
C ALA A 7 -10.51 -8.18 -0.38
N TYR A 8 -11.45 -7.67 0.39
CA TYR A 8 -11.36 -7.50 1.84
C TYR A 8 -12.60 -8.01 2.53
N LYS A 9 -12.43 -8.47 3.76
CA LYS A 9 -13.53 -8.90 4.64
C LYS A 9 -13.21 -8.56 6.08
N ARG A 10 -14.21 -8.13 6.85
CA ARG A 10 -14.12 -8.14 8.31
C ARG A 10 -14.73 -9.43 8.84
N ASP A 11 -14.02 -10.09 9.75
CA ASP A 11 -14.58 -11.20 10.50
C ASP A 11 -15.49 -10.72 11.65
N ASP A 12 -16.04 -11.67 12.42
CA ASP A 12 -16.96 -11.40 13.51
C ASP A 12 -16.32 -10.59 14.67
N GLU A 13 -14.99 -10.58 14.75
CA GLU A 13 -14.21 -9.78 15.71
C GLU A 13 -13.85 -8.38 15.16
N GLY A 14 -14.26 -8.08 13.92
CA GLY A 14 -13.97 -6.82 13.22
C GLY A 14 -12.56 -6.75 12.64
N VAL A 15 -11.81 -7.84 12.66
CA VAL A 15 -10.45 -7.93 12.09
C VAL A 15 -10.56 -7.93 10.57
N LEU A 16 -9.81 -7.04 9.93
CA LEU A 16 -9.78 -6.93 8.48
C LEU A 16 -8.79 -7.95 7.89
N HIS A 17 -9.30 -8.82 7.02
CA HIS A 17 -8.57 -9.78 6.20
C HIS A 17 -8.55 -9.32 4.75
N PHE A 18 -7.57 -9.79 3.99
CA PHE A 18 -7.45 -9.51 2.56
C PHE A 18 -7.14 -10.78 1.78
N ARG A 19 -7.53 -10.75 0.50
CA ARG A 19 -7.12 -11.71 -0.52
C ARG A 19 -6.79 -10.94 -1.80
N GLU A 20 -5.70 -11.32 -2.43
CA GLU A 20 -5.24 -10.77 -3.68
C GLU A 20 -4.87 -11.90 -4.63
N ALA A 21 -5.18 -11.73 -5.91
CA ALA A 21 -4.73 -12.65 -6.94
C ALA A 21 -4.26 -11.89 -8.18
N TRP A 22 -3.17 -12.37 -8.77
CA TRP A 22 -2.66 -11.91 -10.05
C TRP A 22 -2.05 -13.08 -10.81
N TYR A 23 -1.86 -12.88 -12.11
CA TYR A 23 -1.06 -13.78 -12.93
C TYR A 23 0.30 -13.13 -13.17
N ASP A 24 1.35 -13.86 -12.85
CA ASP A 24 2.72 -13.51 -13.16
C ASP A 24 3.08 -14.10 -14.54
N ASP A 25 3.09 -13.25 -15.56
CA ASP A 25 3.42 -13.63 -16.94
C ASP A 25 4.90 -14.08 -17.08
N GLU A 26 5.81 -13.60 -16.22
CA GLU A 26 7.23 -13.91 -16.31
C GLU A 26 7.52 -15.34 -15.83
N ASP A 27 6.91 -15.72 -14.69
CA ASP A 27 7.06 -17.04 -14.10
C ASP A 27 5.96 -18.04 -14.54
N GLN A 28 4.97 -17.57 -15.32
CA GLN A 28 3.77 -18.32 -15.72
C GLN A 28 3.00 -18.88 -14.52
N GLN A 29 2.79 -18.05 -13.49
CA GLN A 29 2.18 -18.47 -12.23
C GLN A 29 0.92 -17.69 -11.89
N PHE A 30 -0.11 -18.41 -11.47
CA PHE A 30 -1.24 -17.84 -10.76
C PHE A 30 -0.89 -17.71 -9.29
N VAL A 31 -0.86 -16.49 -8.78
CA VAL A 31 -0.43 -16.18 -7.42
C VAL A 31 -1.62 -15.72 -6.60
N VAL A 32 -1.79 -16.32 -5.42
CA VAL A 32 -2.78 -15.91 -4.42
C VAL A 32 -2.08 -15.47 -3.15
N ASN A 33 -2.25 -14.20 -2.79
CA ASN A 33 -1.69 -13.60 -1.59
C ASN A 33 -2.81 -13.28 -0.60
N HIS A 34 -2.72 -13.75 0.65
CA HIS A 34 -3.80 -13.59 1.63
C HIS A 34 -3.32 -13.50 3.07
N GLY A 35 -4.17 -12.93 3.91
CA GLY A 35 -3.94 -12.92 5.36
C GLY A 35 -4.68 -11.81 6.09
N VAL A 36 -4.24 -11.56 7.32
CA VAL A 36 -4.74 -10.47 8.14
C VAL A 36 -4.08 -9.16 7.70
N VAL A 37 -4.87 -8.13 7.41
CA VAL A 37 -4.33 -6.82 7.00
C VAL A 37 -3.37 -6.29 8.06
N GLY A 38 -2.20 -5.82 7.64
CA GLY A 38 -1.13 -5.31 8.50
C GLY A 38 -0.14 -6.36 9.01
N HIS A 39 -0.39 -7.65 8.76
CA HIS A 39 0.53 -8.74 9.09
C HIS A 39 1.16 -9.31 7.82
N GLN A 40 2.35 -9.91 7.96
CA GLN A 40 2.97 -10.65 6.86
C GLN A 40 2.00 -11.71 6.33
N SER A 41 1.77 -11.67 5.04
CA SER A 41 0.85 -12.55 4.35
C SER A 41 1.40 -13.94 4.08
N LYS A 42 0.54 -14.81 3.57
CA LYS A 42 0.90 -16.08 2.96
C LYS A 42 0.65 -15.99 1.46
N THR A 43 1.50 -16.67 0.70
CA THR A 43 1.43 -16.73 -0.75
C THR A 43 1.33 -18.19 -1.17
N ASP A 44 0.33 -18.48 -1.98
CA ASP A 44 0.16 -19.76 -2.66
C ASP A 44 0.32 -19.53 -4.17
N GLU A 45 1.13 -20.34 -4.83
CA GLU A 45 1.50 -20.18 -6.24
C GLU A 45 1.17 -21.48 -6.99
N ALA A 46 0.63 -21.35 -8.20
CA ALA A 46 0.35 -22.47 -9.08
C ALA A 46 0.82 -22.16 -10.51
N ASN A 47 1.62 -23.06 -11.09
CA ASN A 47 2.02 -22.93 -12.49
C ASN A 47 0.80 -23.05 -13.41
N VAL A 48 0.77 -22.23 -14.45
CA VAL A 48 -0.26 -22.20 -15.48
C VAL A 48 0.38 -22.59 -16.81
N ASP A 49 0.12 -23.81 -17.27
CA ASP A 49 0.70 -24.34 -18.51
C ASP A 49 0.07 -23.72 -19.79
N ASP A 50 -1.12 -23.13 -19.66
CA ASP A 50 -1.88 -22.52 -20.75
C ASP A 50 -2.46 -21.17 -20.30
N ASP A 51 -1.89 -20.09 -20.81
CA ASP A 51 -2.30 -18.71 -20.51
C ASP A 51 -3.80 -18.46 -20.77
N SER A 52 -4.44 -19.25 -21.64
CA SER A 52 -5.89 -19.12 -21.88
C SER A 52 -6.74 -19.51 -20.66
N ALA A 53 -6.17 -20.23 -19.69
CA ALA A 53 -6.82 -20.59 -18.43
C ALA A 53 -6.83 -19.44 -17.41
N VAL A 54 -5.99 -18.41 -17.57
CA VAL A 54 -5.80 -17.33 -16.59
C VAL A 54 -7.11 -16.59 -16.30
N ASP A 55 -7.86 -16.23 -17.33
CA ASP A 55 -9.15 -15.52 -17.16
C ASP A 55 -10.15 -16.36 -16.34
N GLY A 56 -10.15 -17.68 -16.55
CA GLY A 56 -10.98 -18.61 -15.79
C GLY A 56 -10.56 -18.72 -14.32
N LEU A 57 -9.25 -18.75 -14.04
CA LEU A 57 -8.71 -18.76 -12.68
C LEU A 57 -9.03 -17.46 -11.93
N MET A 58 -8.87 -16.32 -12.59
CA MET A 58 -9.22 -15.00 -12.05
C MET A 58 -10.72 -14.91 -11.73
N ALA A 59 -11.59 -15.37 -12.63
CA ALA A 59 -13.03 -15.40 -12.41
C ALA A 59 -13.43 -16.34 -11.26
N ALA A 60 -12.81 -17.52 -11.17
CA ALA A 60 -13.04 -18.45 -10.07
C ALA A 60 -12.62 -17.87 -8.72
N PHE A 61 -11.46 -17.20 -8.67
CA PHE A 61 -11.01 -16.50 -7.46
C PHE A 61 -11.97 -15.39 -7.04
N ALA A 62 -12.46 -14.57 -7.98
CA ALA A 62 -13.46 -13.54 -7.70
C ALA A 62 -14.75 -14.13 -7.12
N ALA A 63 -15.28 -15.18 -7.75
CA ALA A 63 -16.48 -15.86 -7.29
C ALA A 63 -16.32 -16.45 -5.87
N GLN A 64 -15.16 -17.07 -5.57
CA GLN A 64 -14.88 -17.57 -4.23
C GLN A 64 -14.75 -16.44 -3.20
N CYS A 65 -14.17 -15.30 -3.58
CA CYS A 65 -14.11 -14.13 -2.71
C CYS A 65 -15.52 -13.66 -2.36
N GLU A 66 -16.40 -13.51 -3.35
CA GLU A 66 -17.80 -13.10 -3.12
C GLU A 66 -18.56 -14.10 -2.23
N GLU A 67 -18.45 -15.41 -2.51
CA GLU A 67 -19.08 -16.46 -1.71
C GLU A 67 -18.61 -16.42 -0.24
N ASP A 68 -17.32 -16.18 -0.03
CA ASP A 68 -16.73 -16.08 1.30
C ASP A 68 -17.01 -14.72 1.98
N GLY A 69 -17.68 -13.79 1.31
CA GLY A 69 -18.03 -12.46 1.82
C GLY A 69 -16.87 -11.43 1.76
N TYR A 70 -15.89 -11.67 0.90
CA TYR A 70 -14.89 -10.67 0.53
C TYR A 70 -15.41 -9.79 -0.60
N ALA A 71 -15.09 -8.50 -0.54
CA ALA A 71 -15.42 -7.53 -1.57
C ALA A 71 -14.31 -6.50 -1.73
N GLU A 72 -14.23 -5.87 -2.90
CA GLU A 72 -13.38 -4.71 -3.09
C GLU A 72 -13.84 -3.55 -2.18
N ILE A 73 -12.89 -2.79 -1.63
CA ILE A 73 -13.19 -1.53 -0.93
C ILE A 73 -13.09 -0.39 -1.96
N PRO A 74 -14.18 0.32 -2.28
CA PRO A 74 -14.12 1.45 -3.20
C PRO A 74 -13.12 2.51 -2.73
N GLU A 75 -12.44 3.18 -3.66
CA GLU A 75 -11.45 4.21 -3.30
C GLU A 75 -12.04 5.27 -2.36
N SER A 76 -13.31 5.65 -2.53
CA SER A 76 -14.01 6.62 -1.67
C SER A 76 -14.11 6.23 -0.19
N GLU A 77 -14.00 4.94 0.12
CA GLU A 77 -13.99 4.39 1.48
C GLU A 77 -12.58 4.14 2.02
N GLN A 78 -11.56 4.30 1.18
CA GLN A 78 -10.17 4.20 1.56
C GLN A 78 -9.60 5.53 2.04
N PHE A 79 -8.33 5.50 2.43
CA PHE A 79 -7.63 6.63 3.01
C PHE A 79 -6.36 6.95 2.23
N TRP A 80 -6.12 8.24 2.02
CA TRP A 80 -4.79 8.72 1.73
C TRP A 80 -3.94 8.60 2.99
N VAL A 81 -2.81 7.91 2.89
CA VAL A 81 -1.76 7.87 3.91
C VAL A 81 -0.48 8.34 3.25
N VAL A 82 0.03 9.49 3.68
CA VAL A 82 1.18 10.14 3.05
C VAL A 82 2.40 10.01 3.94
N ALA A 83 3.44 9.35 3.43
CA ALA A 83 4.78 9.38 4.03
C ALA A 83 5.52 10.60 3.50
N GLN A 84 5.77 11.57 4.38
CA GLN A 84 6.50 12.79 4.06
C GLN A 84 7.89 12.75 4.68
N ILE A 85 8.93 12.85 3.85
CA ILE A 85 10.34 12.86 4.29
C ILE A 85 10.93 14.24 4.00
N ALA A 86 11.40 14.92 5.04
CA ALA A 86 12.06 16.21 4.89
C ALA A 86 13.36 16.10 4.07
N LEU A 87 13.53 17.01 3.11
CA LEU A 87 14.69 17.14 2.25
C LEU A 87 15.48 18.40 2.60
N LYS A 88 16.71 18.50 2.09
CA LYS A 88 17.53 19.71 2.24
C LYS A 88 17.30 20.72 1.11
N THR A 89 16.68 20.29 0.02
CA THR A 89 16.48 21.08 -1.20
C THR A 89 15.00 21.24 -1.46
N LYS A 90 14.59 22.39 -2.02
CA LYS A 90 13.17 22.69 -2.24
C LYS A 90 12.57 21.84 -3.36
N ASP A 91 13.28 21.73 -4.48
CA ASP A 91 12.79 21.13 -5.73
C ASP A 91 13.39 19.73 -5.98
N GLY A 92 14.24 19.24 -5.07
CA GLY A 92 14.92 17.96 -5.18
C GLY A 92 16.22 18.01 -6.00
N THR A 93 17.08 17.05 -5.72
CA THR A 93 18.29 16.72 -6.49
C THR A 93 18.19 15.33 -7.08
N GLU A 94 19.11 14.91 -7.95
CA GLU A 94 19.15 13.51 -8.41
C GLU A 94 19.30 12.52 -7.25
N ARG A 95 19.99 12.92 -6.17
CA ARG A 95 20.06 12.13 -4.94
C ARG A 95 18.68 11.99 -4.28
N ASP A 96 17.88 13.05 -4.26
CA ASP A 96 16.52 13.00 -3.71
C ASP A 96 15.58 12.19 -4.61
N ARG A 97 15.78 12.20 -5.94
CA ARG A 97 15.08 11.33 -6.88
C ARG A 97 15.45 9.86 -6.73
N HIS A 98 16.72 9.56 -6.43
CA HIS A 98 17.12 8.21 -6.06
C HIS A 98 16.47 7.75 -4.75
N LEU A 99 16.41 8.64 -3.74
CA LEU A 99 15.70 8.39 -2.49
C LEU A 99 14.21 8.13 -2.72
N GLU A 100 13.56 8.92 -3.58
CA GLU A 100 12.16 8.72 -4.00
C GLU A 100 11.96 7.31 -4.58
N ARG A 101 12.76 6.91 -5.57
CA ARG A 101 12.66 5.56 -6.17
C ARG A 101 12.82 4.45 -5.14
N LYS A 102 13.84 4.57 -4.27
CA LYS A 102 14.09 3.59 -3.19
C LYS A 102 12.90 3.51 -2.24
N ALA A 103 12.44 4.66 -1.73
CA ALA A 103 11.36 4.71 -0.76
C ALA A 103 10.02 4.23 -1.34
N LYS A 104 9.73 4.53 -2.60
CA LYS A 104 8.55 3.97 -3.30
C LYS A 104 8.62 2.46 -3.40
N ALA A 105 9.72 1.91 -3.91
CA ALA A 105 9.87 0.47 -4.09
C ALA A 105 9.72 -0.28 -2.75
N ALA A 106 10.39 0.25 -1.71
CA ALA A 106 10.29 -0.26 -0.36
C ALA A 106 8.86 -0.25 0.21
N LEU A 107 8.15 0.88 0.07
CA LEU A 107 6.78 1.01 0.56
C LEU A 107 5.80 0.17 -0.25
N THR A 108 5.96 0.08 -1.57
CA THR A 108 5.15 -0.81 -2.41
C THR A 108 5.27 -2.25 -1.93
N GLY A 109 6.48 -2.76 -1.72
CA GLY A 109 6.69 -4.10 -1.18
C GLY A 109 6.12 -4.28 0.22
N GLU A 110 6.40 -3.36 1.13
CA GLU A 110 5.93 -3.46 2.52
C GLU A 110 4.39 -3.52 2.62
N LEU A 111 3.69 -2.69 1.83
CA LEU A 111 2.23 -2.60 1.84
C LEU A 111 1.57 -3.79 1.14
N ALA A 112 2.12 -4.24 0.01
CA ALA A 112 1.58 -5.36 -0.77
C ALA A 112 1.54 -6.66 0.05
N TRP A 113 2.64 -7.00 0.73
CA TRP A 113 2.73 -8.21 1.56
C TRP A 113 1.93 -8.15 2.87
N ARG A 114 1.15 -7.08 3.07
CA ARG A 114 0.30 -6.86 4.26
C ARG A 114 -1.14 -6.48 3.90
N GLY A 115 -1.50 -6.50 2.61
CA GLY A 115 -2.83 -6.08 2.15
C GLY A 115 -3.17 -4.64 2.49
N LEU A 116 -2.17 -3.76 2.60
CA LEU A 116 -2.34 -2.36 3.01
C LEU A 116 -2.53 -1.38 1.84
N GLY A 117 -2.89 -1.90 0.68
CA GLY A 117 -3.17 -1.12 -0.52
C GLY A 117 -1.92 -0.83 -1.34
N ILE A 118 -1.89 0.33 -1.99
CA ILE A 118 -0.88 0.65 -3.02
C ILE A 118 -0.18 1.98 -2.77
N VAL A 119 1.03 2.12 -3.32
CA VAL A 119 1.64 3.43 -3.54
C VAL A 119 1.11 3.96 -4.87
N ASP A 120 0.33 5.04 -4.80
CA ASP A 120 -0.29 5.68 -5.97
C ASP A 120 0.73 6.56 -6.71
N ARG A 121 1.29 7.54 -5.99
CA ARG A 121 2.22 8.50 -6.57
C ARG A 121 3.22 9.04 -5.56
N SER A 122 4.17 9.81 -6.06
CA SER A 122 5.17 10.50 -5.27
C SER A 122 5.46 11.87 -5.85
N GLU A 123 5.75 12.83 -4.98
CA GLU A 123 6.00 14.21 -5.35
C GLU A 123 7.16 14.74 -4.52
N ILE A 124 8.10 15.43 -5.18
CA ILE A 124 9.11 16.23 -4.48
C ILE A 124 8.74 17.70 -4.68
N GLY A 125 8.63 18.42 -3.57
CA GLY A 125 8.33 19.84 -3.58
C GLY A 125 8.38 20.41 -2.17
N ASN A 126 8.54 21.74 -2.07
CA ASN A 126 8.51 22.46 -0.79
C ASN A 126 9.46 21.90 0.28
N GLY A 127 10.60 21.32 -0.12
CA GLY A 127 11.54 20.74 0.82
C GLY A 127 11.15 19.36 1.35
N HIS A 128 10.22 18.66 0.71
CA HIS A 128 9.73 17.36 1.14
C HIS A 128 9.61 16.38 -0.05
N LEU A 129 9.81 15.10 0.25
CA LEU A 129 9.35 13.99 -0.56
C LEU A 129 8.05 13.47 0.04
N ASN A 130 6.94 13.58 -0.70
CA ASN A 130 5.64 13.05 -0.36
C ASN A 130 5.41 11.73 -1.13
N ILE A 131 5.11 10.64 -0.44
CA ILE A 131 4.69 9.37 -1.05
C ILE A 131 3.25 9.11 -0.63
N PHE A 132 2.35 9.08 -1.60
CA PHE A 132 0.92 8.93 -1.40
C PHE A 132 0.55 7.46 -1.52
N CYS A 133 0.04 6.89 -0.43
CA CYS A 133 -0.47 5.54 -0.39
C CYS A 133 -2.01 5.58 -0.27
N LEU A 134 -2.69 4.75 -1.03
CA LEU A 134 -4.12 4.50 -0.87
C LEU A 134 -4.28 3.23 -0.05
N CYS A 135 -4.85 3.36 1.15
CA CYS A 135 -4.85 2.30 2.15
C CYS A 135 -6.25 2.02 2.72
N PRO A 136 -6.59 0.76 3.02
CA PRO A 136 -7.87 0.40 3.65
C PRO A 136 -7.89 0.63 5.17
N ASP A 137 -6.71 0.74 5.82
CA ASP A 137 -6.58 0.97 7.26
C ASP A 137 -5.41 1.91 7.57
N VAL A 138 -5.75 3.10 8.10
CA VAL A 138 -4.78 4.15 8.41
C VAL A 138 -3.77 3.73 9.47
N ASN A 139 -4.23 3.12 10.56
CA ASN A 139 -3.35 2.86 11.71
C ASN A 139 -2.35 1.76 11.38
N LYS A 140 -2.80 0.73 10.67
CA LYS A 140 -1.92 -0.34 10.19
C LYS A 140 -0.94 0.16 9.13
N ALA A 141 -1.39 0.98 8.18
CA ALA A 141 -0.53 1.60 7.18
C ALA A 141 0.56 2.50 7.80
N VAL A 142 0.18 3.37 8.75
CA VAL A 142 1.14 4.23 9.47
C VAL A 142 2.21 3.38 10.18
N ASN A 143 1.81 2.27 10.81
CA ASN A 143 2.77 1.39 11.47
C ASN A 143 3.69 0.66 10.48
N ALA A 144 3.17 0.16 9.36
CA ALA A 144 3.97 -0.45 8.31
C ALA A 144 4.99 0.54 7.71
N ILE A 145 4.56 1.77 7.39
CA ILE A 145 5.45 2.84 6.91
C ILE A 145 6.59 3.09 7.90
N LYS A 146 6.27 3.19 9.20
CA LYS A 146 7.29 3.41 10.25
C LYS A 146 8.28 2.25 10.39
N ILE A 147 7.86 1.02 10.10
CA ILE A 147 8.73 -0.16 10.13
C ILE A 147 9.62 -0.18 8.89
N CYS A 148 9.02 -0.04 7.71
CA CYS A 148 9.71 0.02 6.42
C CYS A 148 10.79 1.10 6.41
N VAL A 149 10.46 2.34 6.80
CA VAL A 149 11.45 3.45 6.84
C VAL A 149 12.65 3.12 7.72
N ARG A 150 12.45 2.42 8.85
CA ARG A 150 13.57 2.00 9.70
C ARG A 150 14.35 0.84 9.11
N GLY A 151 13.69 -0.13 8.49
CA GLY A 151 14.33 -1.31 7.89
C GLY A 151 15.17 -0.97 6.66
N GLU A 152 14.75 0.04 5.90
CA GLU A 152 15.35 0.44 4.63
C GLU A 152 16.42 1.55 4.76
N ASP A 153 16.85 1.86 5.99
CA ASP A 153 17.79 2.96 6.28
C ASP A 153 17.34 4.30 5.65
N LEU A 154 16.03 4.53 5.65
CA LEU A 154 15.45 5.83 5.36
C LEU A 154 15.48 6.65 6.65
N ASP A 155 15.67 7.97 6.55
CA ASP A 155 15.85 8.81 7.73
C ASP A 155 14.54 8.96 8.52
N PHE A 156 14.34 8.06 9.49
CA PHE A 156 13.17 8.03 10.35
C PHE A 156 13.00 9.33 11.15
N THR A 157 14.08 10.06 11.43
CA THR A 157 14.02 11.34 12.15
C THR A 157 13.44 12.48 11.31
N LYS A 158 13.24 12.25 10.01
CA LYS A 158 12.62 13.19 9.06
C LYS A 158 11.23 12.75 8.59
N LEU A 159 10.73 11.61 9.06
CA LEU A 159 9.46 11.05 8.63
C LEU A 159 8.28 11.69 9.36
N THR A 160 7.41 12.37 8.64
CA THR A 160 6.05 12.68 9.08
C THR A 160 5.08 11.81 8.32
N VAL A 161 4.08 11.24 8.98
CA VAL A 161 2.98 10.51 8.33
C VAL A 161 1.69 11.20 8.66
N ALA A 162 0.91 11.54 7.63
CA ALA A 162 -0.43 12.07 7.78
C ALA A 162 -1.44 11.21 7.01
N ALA A 163 -2.71 11.30 7.40
CA ALA A 163 -3.76 10.61 6.70
C ALA A 163 -5.02 11.46 6.56
N ALA A 164 -5.75 11.24 5.48
CA ALA A 164 -7.04 11.84 5.18
C ALA A 164 -7.96 10.78 4.53
N PRO A 165 -9.29 10.88 4.67
CA PRO A 165 -10.21 10.11 3.83
C PRO A 165 -9.93 10.41 2.35
N HIS A 166 -10.03 9.40 1.48
CA HIS A 166 -9.89 9.63 0.04
C HIS A 166 -10.87 10.68 -0.49
N SER A 167 -12.09 10.68 0.05
CA SER A 167 -13.17 11.62 -0.25
C SER A 167 -12.94 13.05 0.23
N ASP A 168 -11.96 13.29 1.11
CA ASP A 168 -11.59 14.64 1.58
C ASP A 168 -10.05 14.78 1.65
N PRO A 169 -9.38 15.00 0.50
CA PRO A 169 -7.93 15.09 0.44
C PRO A 169 -7.36 16.38 1.05
N THR A 170 -8.21 17.24 1.65
CA THR A 170 -7.76 18.44 2.37
C THR A 170 -7.69 18.24 3.88
N ALA A 171 -8.34 17.20 4.41
CA ALA A 171 -8.45 16.93 5.85
C ALA A 171 -7.29 16.10 6.43
N PHE A 172 -6.06 16.33 5.97
CA PHE A 172 -4.89 15.60 6.46
C PHE A 172 -4.66 15.84 7.95
N ARG A 173 -4.57 14.74 8.71
CA ARG A 173 -4.21 14.74 10.13
C ARG A 173 -2.90 14.00 10.33
N VAL A 174 -1.96 14.64 11.02
CA VAL A 174 -0.70 14.01 11.41
C VAL A 174 -0.99 12.80 12.31
N LYS A 175 -0.43 11.66 11.93
CA LYS A 175 -0.47 10.38 12.65
C LYS A 175 0.89 10.02 13.26
N HIS A 176 1.97 10.54 12.67
CA HIS A 176 3.32 10.41 13.18
C HIS A 176 4.14 11.65 12.81
N SER A 177 4.96 12.14 13.75
CA SER A 177 5.98 13.14 13.47
C SER A 177 7.14 13.00 14.47
N PRO A 178 8.39 13.30 14.08
CA PRO A 178 9.53 13.35 14.99
C PRO A 178 9.44 14.51 15.99
N LYS A 179 8.63 15.54 15.70
CA LYS A 179 8.46 16.72 16.56
C LYS A 179 6.99 16.87 16.96
N GLN A 180 6.75 17.31 18.19
CA GLN A 180 5.39 17.60 18.67
C GLN A 180 4.85 18.88 18.03
N GLY A 181 3.54 18.91 17.77
CA GLY A 181 2.84 20.12 17.28
C GLY A 181 3.13 20.50 15.83
N VAL A 182 3.74 19.62 15.03
CA VAL A 182 3.97 19.86 13.59
C VAL A 182 2.65 19.78 12.84
N GLY A 183 2.30 20.82 12.10
CA GLY A 183 1.23 20.79 11.10
C GLY A 183 1.65 20.00 9.85
N PHE A 184 0.69 19.54 9.06
CA PHE A 184 0.96 18.85 7.80
C PHE A 184 0.61 19.75 6.62
N THR A 185 1.53 19.85 5.66
CA THR A 185 1.34 20.59 4.40
C THR A 185 1.97 19.80 3.27
N LEU A 186 1.31 19.75 2.12
CA LEU A 186 1.84 19.14 0.90
C LEU A 186 2.77 20.09 0.13
#